data_AF-A0A497SJU0-F1
#
_entry.id   AF-A0A497SJU0-F1
#
_cell.length_a   1.000
_cell.length_b   1.000
_cell.length_c   1.000
_cell.angle_alpha   90.00
_cell.angle_beta   90.00
_cell.angle_gamma   90.00
#
_symmetry.space_group_name_H-M   'P 1'
#
loop_
_entity.id
_entity.type
_entity.pdbx_description
1 polymer ?
#
loop_
_entity_poly.entity_id
_entity_poly.type
_entity_poly.pdbx_seq_one_letter_code
_entity_poly.pdbx_strand_id
1 'polypeptide(L)'
;MSLENYKRIKAIIKNYGLTQRFQHEDLTGVLMVRGEALSPIHIGSGKILLELEEIVEIIKKSKDPLKNKKILNSLKRGVARASDCVYYGEKPAIPGSTLKGLCRSRLQLLAVAKNDKTSFLLHPSKSPPRKPIPKGVSGWRHFRIWAPATWEDRVLKPGVYSADMNLFGAAGLASKVFFGNLMGENWKISKLE
;
A
#
# COMPACT_ATOMS: atom_id res chain seq x y z
N MET A 1 10.01 -22.91 21.05
CA MET A 1 10.00 -21.42 21.04
C MET A 1 10.42 -20.96 22.44
N SER A 2 11.43 -20.10 22.60
CA SER A 2 11.89 -19.71 23.94
C SER A 2 10.85 -18.83 24.64
N LEU A 3 10.75 -18.95 25.96
CA LEU A 3 9.86 -18.15 26.81
C LEU A 3 10.12 -16.64 26.65
N GLU A 4 11.37 -16.27 26.37
CA GLU A 4 11.83 -14.91 26.04
C GLU A 4 11.14 -14.35 24.79
N ASN A 5 11.12 -15.12 23.70
CA ASN A 5 10.49 -14.73 22.44
C ASN A 5 8.98 -14.59 22.61
N TYR A 6 8.36 -15.45 23.41
CA TYR A 6 6.94 -15.39 23.72
C TYR A 6 6.58 -14.14 24.54
N LYS A 7 7.35 -13.78 25.58
CA LYS A 7 7.16 -12.54 26.35
C LYS A 7 7.32 -11.30 25.46
N ARG A 8 8.30 -11.31 24.55
CA ARG A 8 8.53 -10.22 23.59
C ARG A 8 7.39 -10.07 22.59
N ILE A 9 6.86 -11.17 22.07
CA ILE A 9 5.67 -11.20 21.22
C ILE A 9 4.45 -10.67 21.98
N LYS A 10 4.25 -11.08 23.25
CA LYS A 10 3.18 -10.55 24.11
C LYS A 10 3.25 -9.04 24.31
N ALA A 11 4.44 -8.51 24.55
CA ALA A 11 4.65 -7.06 24.68
C ALA A 11 4.34 -6.33 23.37
N ILE A 12 4.73 -6.90 22.22
CA ILE A 12 4.39 -6.38 20.89
C ILE A 12 2.87 -6.38 20.69
N ILE A 13 2.19 -7.51 20.90
CA ILE A 13 0.72 -7.63 20.78
C ILE A 13 0.01 -6.55 21.63
N LYS A 14 0.45 -6.37 22.88
CA LYS A 14 -0.14 -5.40 23.81
C LYS A 14 0.08 -3.94 23.37
N ASN A 15 1.24 -3.63 22.78
CA ASN A 15 1.61 -2.27 22.38
C ASN A 15 1.01 -1.83 21.03
N TYR A 16 0.63 -2.76 20.16
CA TYR A 16 0.10 -2.44 18.83
C TYR A 16 -1.40 -2.08 18.80
N GLY A 17 -2.05 -1.95 19.97
CA GLY A 17 -3.48 -1.59 20.04
C GLY A 17 -4.37 -2.60 19.33
N LEU A 18 -4.00 -3.89 19.38
CA LEU A 18 -4.73 -4.95 18.72
C LEU A 18 -6.15 -5.05 19.26
N THR A 19 -7.13 -5.16 18.34
CA THR A 19 -8.53 -5.37 18.70
C THR A 19 -8.67 -6.65 19.54
N GLN A 20 -9.69 -6.72 20.41
CA GLN A 20 -9.95 -7.88 21.28
C GLN A 20 -9.85 -9.22 20.54
N ARG A 21 -10.24 -9.25 19.26
CA ARG A 21 -10.15 -10.42 18.37
C ARG A 21 -8.77 -11.06 18.30
N PHE A 22 -7.69 -10.29 18.38
CA PHE A 22 -6.32 -10.77 18.28
C PHE A 22 -5.67 -11.04 19.65
N GLN A 23 -6.46 -10.98 20.73
CA GLN A 23 -5.99 -11.21 22.10
C GLN A 23 -6.21 -12.67 22.55
N HIS A 24 -6.85 -13.51 21.72
CA HIS A 24 -7.06 -14.94 22.01
C HIS A 24 -5.80 -15.74 21.68
N GLU A 25 -5.03 -16.08 22.72
CA GLU A 25 -3.70 -16.69 22.61
C GLU A 25 -3.72 -18.08 21.94
N ASP A 26 -4.79 -18.86 22.16
CA ASP A 26 -4.92 -20.21 21.62
C ASP A 26 -5.33 -20.23 20.14
N LEU A 27 -5.75 -19.08 19.61
CA LEU A 27 -6.31 -18.93 18.27
C LEU A 27 -5.53 -17.92 17.40
N THR A 28 -4.51 -17.28 17.97
CA THR A 28 -3.74 -16.21 17.29
C THR A 28 -2.27 -16.59 17.19
N GLY A 29 -1.76 -16.65 15.97
CA GLY A 29 -0.33 -16.77 15.69
C GLY A 29 0.31 -15.42 15.41
N VAL A 30 1.59 -15.26 15.73
CA VAL A 30 2.40 -14.08 15.37
C VAL A 30 3.57 -14.49 14.49
N LEU A 31 3.70 -13.81 13.37
CA LEU A 31 4.86 -13.88 12.49
C LEU A 31 5.62 -12.56 12.59
N MET A 32 6.88 -12.61 13.02
CA MET A 32 7.77 -11.46 12.98
C MET A 32 8.59 -11.49 11.70
N VAL A 33 8.56 -10.38 10.96
CA VAL A 33 9.29 -10.23 9.70
C VAL A 33 10.36 -9.17 9.88
N ARG A 34 11.58 -9.48 9.43
CA ARG A 34 12.68 -8.54 9.25
C ARG A 34 13.09 -8.58 7.78
N GLY A 35 13.46 -7.43 7.24
CA GLY A 35 13.87 -7.30 5.85
C GLY A 35 14.92 -6.22 5.69
N GLU A 36 15.72 -6.36 4.65
CA GLU A 36 16.75 -5.41 4.24
C GLU A 36 16.36 -4.79 2.89
N ALA A 37 16.57 -3.48 2.77
CA ALA A 37 16.35 -2.78 1.52
C ALA A 37 17.57 -2.99 0.59
N LEU A 38 17.44 -3.86 -0.41
CA LEU A 38 18.50 -4.12 -1.40
C LEU A 38 18.70 -2.96 -2.39
N SER A 39 17.73 -2.04 -2.46
CA SER A 39 17.76 -0.83 -3.26
C SER A 39 17.05 0.29 -2.49
N PRO A 40 17.28 1.58 -2.80
CA PRO A 40 16.53 2.67 -2.19
C PRO A 40 15.01 2.46 -2.32
N ILE A 41 14.28 2.67 -1.22
CA ILE A 41 12.82 2.53 -1.16
C ILE A 41 12.22 3.88 -0.86
N HIS A 42 11.23 4.28 -1.66
CA HIS A 42 10.41 5.46 -1.38
C HIS A 42 8.99 5.05 -0.97
N ILE A 43 8.51 5.57 0.15
CA ILE A 43 7.13 5.38 0.62
C ILE A 43 6.56 6.75 0.95
N GLY A 44 5.77 7.28 0.02
CA GLY A 44 5.12 8.57 0.18
C GLY A 44 4.09 8.54 1.31
N SER A 45 4.12 9.56 2.15
CA SER A 45 3.15 9.83 3.21
C SER A 45 1.79 10.31 2.70
N GLY A 46 1.69 10.60 1.40
CA GLY A 46 0.54 11.29 0.82
C GLY A 46 0.48 12.77 1.18
N LYS A 47 1.36 13.26 2.08
CA LYS A 47 1.55 14.69 2.29
C LYS A 47 2.32 15.25 1.12
N ILE A 48 1.78 16.33 0.61
CA ILE A 48 2.40 17.15 -0.40
C ILE A 48 3.34 18.10 0.35
N LEU A 49 4.63 17.97 0.12
CA LEU A 49 5.57 19.01 0.51
C LEU A 49 5.57 20.04 -0.61
N LEU A 50 5.06 21.22 -0.30
CA LEU A 50 5.29 22.40 -1.11
C LEU A 50 6.47 23.13 -0.51
N GLU A 51 7.51 23.37 -1.31
CA GLU A 51 8.58 24.29 -0.88
C GLU A 51 7.98 25.69 -0.78
N LEU A 52 8.14 26.30 0.40
CA LEU A 52 7.54 27.58 0.76
C LEU A 52 8.02 28.69 -0.17
N GLU A 53 9.26 28.62 -0.65
CA GLU A 53 9.84 29.55 -1.61
C GLU A 53 9.07 29.56 -2.94
N GLU A 54 8.74 28.38 -3.48
CA GLU A 54 7.99 28.26 -4.74
C GLU A 54 6.55 28.80 -4.59
N ILE A 55 5.86 28.50 -3.48
CA ILE A 55 4.53 29.07 -3.20
C ILE A 55 4.61 30.60 -3.13
N VAL A 56 5.57 31.13 -2.38
CA VAL A 56 5.71 32.58 -2.16
C VAL A 56 5.98 33.30 -3.47
N GLU A 57 6.82 32.72 -4.34
CA GLU A 57 7.12 33.32 -5.65
C GLU A 57 5.91 33.27 -6.61
N ILE A 58 5.14 32.17 -6.58
CA ILE A 58 3.91 32.01 -7.35
C ILE A 58 2.83 33.00 -6.88
N ILE A 59 2.69 33.21 -5.57
CA ILE A 59 1.73 34.17 -4.98
C ILE A 59 2.15 35.61 -5.32
N LYS A 60 3.43 35.97 -5.15
CA LYS A 60 3.95 37.32 -5.45
C LYS A 60 3.72 37.75 -6.90
N LYS A 61 3.72 36.79 -7.85
CA LYS A 61 3.50 37.07 -9.28
C LYS A 61 2.01 37.16 -9.67
N SER A 62 1.07 37.01 -8.74
CA SER A 62 -0.37 37.02 -9.02
C SER A 62 -1.11 38.10 -8.24
N LYS A 63 -1.94 38.90 -8.93
CA LYS A 63 -2.89 39.83 -8.28
C LYS A 63 -4.03 39.10 -7.53
N ASP A 64 -4.37 37.88 -7.94
CA ASP A 64 -5.35 37.00 -7.27
C ASP A 64 -4.94 35.52 -7.47
N PRO A 65 -4.18 34.93 -6.55
CA PRO A 65 -3.64 33.56 -6.68
C PRO A 65 -4.72 32.47 -6.73
N LEU A 66 -5.86 32.68 -6.07
CA LEU A 66 -6.92 31.68 -5.91
C LEU A 66 -7.81 31.55 -7.16
N LYS A 67 -7.83 32.55 -8.04
CA LYS A 67 -8.57 32.50 -9.32
C LYS A 67 -7.71 32.10 -10.51
N ASN A 68 -6.40 32.07 -10.38
CA ASN A 68 -5.51 31.81 -11.51
C ASN A 68 -5.34 30.30 -11.77
N LYS A 69 -6.10 29.77 -12.73
CA LYS A 69 -6.04 28.36 -13.14
C LYS A 69 -4.65 27.88 -13.56
N LYS A 70 -3.79 28.75 -14.11
CA LYS A 70 -2.40 28.36 -14.46
C LYS A 70 -1.59 28.12 -13.21
N ILE A 71 -1.74 28.97 -12.19
CA ILE A 71 -1.10 28.81 -10.87
C ILE A 71 -1.60 27.57 -10.16
N LEU A 72 -2.92 27.35 -10.10
CA LEU A 72 -3.52 26.15 -9.53
C LEU A 72 -3.03 24.87 -10.24
N ASN A 73 -2.89 24.90 -11.57
CA ASN A 73 -2.39 23.77 -12.34
C ASN A 73 -0.87 23.59 -12.24
N SER A 74 -0.10 24.66 -12.00
CA SER A 74 1.35 24.58 -11.75
C SER A 74 1.63 24.09 -10.34
N LEU A 75 0.87 24.54 -9.33
CA LEU A 75 0.85 23.94 -7.99
C LEU A 75 0.53 22.46 -8.13
N LYS A 76 -0.60 22.06 -8.70
CA LYS A 76 -0.94 20.62 -8.90
C LYS A 76 0.14 19.80 -9.61
N ARG A 77 0.93 20.39 -10.52
CA ARG A 77 2.00 19.71 -11.27
C ARG A 77 3.36 19.70 -10.55
N GLY A 78 3.71 20.76 -9.80
CA GLY A 78 4.93 20.85 -9.00
C GLY A 78 4.83 20.09 -7.67
N VAL A 79 3.63 20.10 -7.08
CA VAL A 79 3.17 19.33 -5.90
C VAL A 79 3.46 17.83 -5.98
N ALA A 80 3.59 17.28 -7.18
CA ALA A 80 3.84 15.85 -7.39
C ALA A 80 5.32 15.45 -7.24
N ARG A 81 6.24 16.38 -6.95
CA ARG A 81 7.69 16.12 -7.02
C ARG A 81 8.32 15.51 -5.77
N ALA A 82 7.75 15.71 -4.58
CA ALA A 82 8.24 15.07 -3.37
C ALA A 82 7.07 14.80 -2.41
N SER A 83 6.76 13.53 -2.20
CA SER A 83 5.99 13.13 -1.03
C SER A 83 6.97 12.87 0.09
N ASP A 84 6.72 13.42 1.28
CA ASP A 84 7.52 13.10 2.46
C ASP A 84 7.49 11.59 2.73
N CYS A 85 8.51 11.04 3.37
CA CYS A 85 8.49 9.65 3.82
C CYS A 85 7.47 9.47 4.96
N VAL A 86 7.02 8.24 5.20
CA VAL A 86 6.19 7.95 6.38
C VAL A 86 7.08 7.73 7.60
N TYR A 87 6.80 8.47 8.68
CA TYR A 87 7.43 8.33 9.98
C TYR A 87 6.41 7.95 11.05
N TYR A 88 6.83 7.13 12.01
CA TYR A 88 6.10 6.90 13.26
C TYR A 88 7.07 7.19 14.41
N GLY A 89 6.79 8.27 15.15
CA GLY A 89 7.81 8.91 15.98
C GLY A 89 8.93 9.46 15.09
N GLU A 90 10.19 9.20 15.47
CA GLU A 90 11.38 9.69 14.74
C GLU A 90 11.97 8.66 13.77
N LYS A 91 11.26 7.56 13.51
CA LYS A 91 11.76 6.48 12.65
C LYS A 91 10.93 6.38 11.37
N PRO A 92 11.57 6.26 10.19
CA PRO A 92 10.87 5.93 8.96
C PRO A 92 10.25 4.55 9.11
N ALA A 93 9.10 4.37 8.47
CA ALA A 93 8.38 3.12 8.55
C ALA A 93 7.71 2.78 7.22
N ILE A 94 7.60 1.48 6.95
CA ILE A 94 6.66 0.96 5.96
C ILE A 94 5.33 0.73 6.68
N PRO A 95 4.26 1.46 6.33
CA PRO A 95 2.96 1.27 6.97
C PRO A 95 2.46 -0.17 6.82
N GLY A 96 1.84 -0.69 7.87
CA GLY A 96 1.18 -2.01 7.84
C GLY A 96 0.09 -2.10 6.77
N SER A 97 -0.59 -0.99 6.48
CA SER A 97 -1.55 -0.87 5.37
C SER A 97 -0.88 -1.06 4.00
N THR A 98 0.30 -0.46 3.80
CA THR A 98 1.11 -0.62 2.58
C THR A 98 1.55 -2.07 2.41
N LEU A 99 2.06 -2.69 3.47
CA LEU A 99 2.47 -4.10 3.45
C LEU A 99 1.30 -5.05 3.17
N LYS A 100 0.17 -4.80 3.82
CA LYS A 100 -1.07 -5.54 3.61
C LYS A 100 -1.56 -5.42 2.17
N GLY A 101 -1.58 -4.21 1.62
CA GLY A 101 -1.95 -3.96 0.22
C GLY A 101 -1.01 -4.64 -0.76
N LEU A 102 0.30 -4.64 -0.49
CA LEU A 102 1.30 -5.33 -1.29
C LEU A 102 1.10 -6.85 -1.25
N CYS A 103 0.94 -7.45 -0.06
CA CYS A 103 0.70 -8.90 0.05
C CYS A 103 -0.61 -9.30 -0.62
N ARG A 104 -1.69 -8.54 -0.35
CA ARG A 104 -3.01 -8.78 -0.96
C ARG A 104 -2.94 -8.74 -2.48
N SER A 105 -2.41 -7.66 -3.06
CA SER A 105 -2.31 -7.51 -4.51
C SER A 105 -1.45 -8.59 -5.15
N ARG A 106 -0.33 -8.98 -4.52
CA ARG A 106 0.52 -10.08 -5.02
C ARG A 106 -0.20 -11.42 -5.01
N LEU A 107 -0.90 -11.77 -3.93
CA LEU A 107 -1.68 -13.00 -3.89
C LEU A 107 -2.81 -13.02 -4.94
N GLN A 108 -3.47 -11.88 -5.14
CA GLN A 108 -4.50 -11.75 -6.19
C GLN A 108 -3.91 -11.95 -7.59
N LEU A 109 -2.71 -11.43 -7.87
CA LEU A 109 -2.04 -11.57 -9.17
C LEU A 109 -1.36 -12.93 -9.37
N LEU A 110 -0.99 -13.63 -8.29
CA LEU A 110 -0.42 -14.99 -8.35
C LEU A 110 -1.51 -16.06 -8.55
N ALA A 111 -2.71 -15.82 -8.07
CA ALA A 111 -3.84 -16.70 -8.35
C ALA A 111 -4.22 -16.58 -9.84
N VAL A 112 -4.42 -17.71 -10.51
CA VAL A 112 -4.89 -17.82 -11.90
C VAL A 112 -6.12 -18.72 -11.90
N ALA A 113 -7.14 -18.38 -12.67
CA ALA A 113 -8.36 -19.16 -12.73
C ALA A 113 -8.10 -20.56 -13.30
N LYS A 114 -8.70 -21.57 -12.68
CA LYS A 114 -8.76 -22.94 -13.18
C LYS A 114 -10.22 -23.34 -13.31
N ASN A 115 -10.63 -23.76 -14.51
CA ASN A 115 -12.04 -24.05 -14.82
C ASN A 115 -12.97 -22.87 -14.44
N ASP A 116 -12.59 -21.66 -14.83
CA ASP A 116 -13.30 -20.40 -14.55
C ASP A 116 -13.51 -20.09 -13.05
N LYS A 117 -12.73 -20.71 -12.17
CA LYS A 117 -12.78 -20.49 -10.72
C LYS A 117 -11.43 -20.01 -10.20
N THR A 118 -11.47 -19.00 -9.34
CA THR A 118 -10.31 -18.52 -8.58
C THR A 118 -10.71 -18.24 -7.13
N SER A 119 -9.78 -18.48 -6.22
CA SER A 119 -9.98 -18.19 -4.79
C SER A 119 -9.73 -16.72 -4.45
N PHE A 120 -8.96 -16.01 -5.28
CA PHE A 120 -8.59 -14.61 -5.06
C PHE A 120 -9.12 -13.74 -6.19
N LEU A 121 -9.86 -12.69 -5.82
CA LEU A 121 -10.39 -11.76 -6.79
C LEU A 121 -9.43 -10.61 -7.02
N LEU A 122 -9.25 -10.25 -8.28
CA LEU A 122 -8.73 -8.94 -8.63
C LEU A 122 -9.93 -7.99 -8.58
N HIS A 123 -9.83 -6.86 -7.88
CA HIS A 123 -10.83 -5.79 -7.94
C HIS A 123 -10.34 -4.69 -8.86
N PRO A 124 -10.36 -4.88 -10.19
CA PRO A 124 -9.95 -3.81 -11.05
C PRO A 124 -11.04 -2.73 -11.04
N SER A 125 -10.62 -1.48 -11.13
CA SER A 125 -11.54 -0.34 -11.28
C SER A 125 -12.27 -0.34 -12.63
N LYS A 126 -11.85 -1.21 -13.57
CA LYS A 126 -12.41 -1.38 -14.91
C LYS A 126 -12.23 -2.85 -15.35
N SER A 127 -13.07 -3.33 -16.26
CA SER A 127 -12.86 -4.65 -16.88
C SER A 127 -11.46 -4.74 -17.53
N PRO A 128 -10.89 -5.96 -17.64
CA PRO A 128 -9.63 -6.17 -18.34
C PRO A 128 -9.64 -5.56 -19.74
N PRO A 129 -8.50 -5.01 -20.21
CA PRO A 129 -8.42 -4.45 -21.55
C PRO A 129 -8.67 -5.55 -22.60
N ARG A 130 -9.33 -5.20 -23.70
CA ARG A 130 -9.59 -6.14 -24.81
C ARG A 130 -8.38 -6.38 -25.72
N LYS A 131 -7.34 -5.55 -25.57
CA LYS A 131 -6.11 -5.60 -26.38
C LYS A 131 -4.88 -5.43 -25.47
N PRO A 132 -3.73 -6.02 -25.85
CA PRO A 132 -2.44 -5.76 -25.21
C PRO A 132 -2.18 -4.27 -25.00
N ILE A 133 -1.74 -3.89 -23.78
CA ILE A 133 -1.30 -2.52 -23.51
C ILE A 133 0.01 -2.29 -24.29
N PRO A 134 0.08 -1.27 -25.15
CA PRO A 134 1.29 -1.00 -25.93
C PRO A 134 2.50 -0.74 -25.03
N LYS A 135 3.68 -1.22 -25.46
CA LYS A 135 4.94 -0.92 -24.76
C LYS A 135 5.13 0.59 -24.65
N GLY A 136 5.54 1.05 -23.47
CA GLY A 136 5.73 2.47 -23.16
C GLY A 136 4.52 3.14 -22.49
N VAL A 137 3.31 2.55 -22.58
CA VAL A 137 2.11 3.12 -21.94
C VAL A 137 2.02 2.68 -20.48
N SER A 138 1.56 3.56 -19.57
CA SER A 138 1.42 3.25 -18.15
C SER A 138 0.74 1.89 -17.90
N GLY A 139 1.36 1.06 -17.05
CA GLY A 139 0.88 -0.30 -16.74
C GLY A 139 1.32 -1.41 -17.70
N TRP A 140 1.95 -1.13 -18.85
CA TRP A 140 2.31 -2.18 -19.83
C TRP A 140 3.17 -3.30 -19.24
N ARG A 141 4.17 -2.96 -18.39
CA ARG A 141 5.02 -3.95 -17.71
C ARG A 141 4.23 -4.78 -16.71
N HIS A 142 3.33 -4.13 -15.97
CA HIS A 142 2.48 -4.81 -14.99
C HIS A 142 1.61 -5.88 -15.65
N PHE A 143 0.89 -5.51 -16.72
CA PHE A 143 0.07 -6.45 -17.49
C PHE A 143 0.87 -7.60 -18.09
N ARG A 144 2.12 -7.35 -18.49
CA ARG A 144 2.97 -8.39 -19.08
C ARG A 144 3.55 -9.35 -18.03
N ILE A 145 3.98 -8.85 -16.87
CA ILE A 145 4.58 -9.65 -15.81
C ILE A 145 3.54 -10.54 -15.12
N TRP A 146 2.31 -10.02 -14.94
CA TRP A 146 1.24 -10.71 -14.21
C TRP A 146 0.23 -11.40 -15.13
N ALA A 147 0.54 -11.55 -16.42
CA ALA A 147 -0.26 -12.41 -17.28
C ALA A 147 -0.14 -13.89 -16.80
N PRO A 148 -1.22 -14.68 -16.82
CA PRO A 148 -2.54 -14.38 -17.38
C PRO A 148 -3.51 -13.66 -16.42
N ALA A 149 -3.19 -13.55 -15.13
CA ALA A 149 -4.12 -13.06 -14.10
C ALA A 149 -4.74 -11.68 -14.40
N THR A 150 -4.00 -10.77 -15.03
CA THR A 150 -4.50 -9.43 -15.40
C THR A 150 -5.51 -9.42 -16.55
N TRP A 151 -5.68 -10.54 -17.25
CA TRP A 151 -6.62 -10.71 -18.38
C TRP A 151 -7.93 -11.38 -17.98
N GLU A 152 -8.01 -11.92 -16.77
CA GLU A 152 -9.19 -12.62 -16.29
C GLU A 152 -10.26 -11.63 -15.80
N ASP A 153 -11.50 -11.85 -16.24
CA ASP A 153 -12.65 -11.12 -15.71
C ASP A 153 -13.19 -11.85 -14.47
N ARG A 154 -12.78 -11.38 -13.29
CA ARG A 154 -13.09 -12.02 -12.00
C ARG A 154 -14.26 -11.31 -11.33
N VAL A 155 -15.47 -11.64 -11.75
CA VAL A 155 -16.69 -11.05 -11.18
C VAL A 155 -17.06 -11.76 -9.89
N LEU A 156 -17.24 -10.99 -8.81
CA LEU A 156 -17.77 -11.50 -7.56
C LEU A 156 -19.29 -11.63 -7.65
N LYS A 157 -19.83 -12.79 -7.27
CA LYS A 157 -21.28 -12.92 -7.05
C LYS A 157 -21.68 -12.12 -5.80
N PRO A 158 -22.79 -11.35 -5.84
CA PRO A 158 -23.29 -10.64 -4.66
C PRO A 158 -23.41 -11.57 -3.46
N GLY A 159 -23.00 -11.10 -2.27
CA GLY A 159 -23.10 -11.84 -1.01
C GLY A 159 -22.04 -12.93 -0.79
N VAL A 160 -21.09 -13.13 -1.71
CA VAL A 160 -20.01 -14.11 -1.55
C VAL A 160 -18.70 -13.40 -1.24
N TYR A 161 -17.99 -13.85 -0.20
CA TYR A 161 -16.63 -13.38 0.10
C TYR A 161 -15.58 -14.33 -0.47
N SER A 162 -14.65 -13.81 -1.27
CA SER A 162 -13.48 -14.57 -1.73
C SER A 162 -12.45 -14.81 -0.63
N ALA A 163 -11.44 -15.64 -0.89
CA ALA A 163 -10.39 -15.95 0.08
C ALA A 163 -9.61 -14.69 0.49
N ASP A 164 -9.35 -13.76 -0.45
CA ASP A 164 -8.66 -12.51 -0.15
C ASP A 164 -9.48 -11.60 0.76
N MET A 165 -10.79 -11.51 0.56
CA MET A 165 -11.68 -10.77 1.46
C MET A 165 -11.77 -11.42 2.84
N ASN A 166 -11.85 -12.75 2.89
CA ASN A 166 -11.88 -13.48 4.15
C ASN A 166 -10.60 -13.31 4.97
N LEU A 167 -9.45 -13.23 4.29
CA LEU A 167 -8.16 -13.06 4.94
C LEU A 167 -7.92 -11.60 5.33
N PHE A 168 -8.00 -10.68 4.36
CA PHE A 168 -7.61 -9.28 4.51
C PHE A 168 -8.76 -8.34 4.90
N GLY A 169 -9.99 -8.83 4.94
CA GLY A 169 -11.20 -8.04 5.20
C GLY A 169 -11.76 -7.37 3.95
N ALA A 170 -13.01 -6.95 4.07
CA ALA A 170 -13.80 -6.21 3.08
C ALA A 170 -14.83 -5.32 3.80
N ALA A 171 -15.62 -4.55 3.06
CA ALA A 171 -16.74 -3.83 3.65
C ALA A 171 -17.69 -4.81 4.37
N GLY A 172 -17.96 -4.58 5.65
CA GLY A 172 -18.76 -5.47 6.49
C GLY A 172 -18.05 -6.74 6.97
N LEU A 173 -16.79 -6.98 6.58
CA LEU A 173 -16.02 -8.17 6.97
C LEU A 173 -14.67 -7.80 7.60
N ALA A 174 -14.53 -8.09 8.89
CA ALA A 174 -13.29 -7.83 9.62
C ALA A 174 -12.14 -8.74 9.16
N SER A 175 -10.97 -8.13 8.92
CA SER A 175 -9.72 -8.82 8.58
C SER A 175 -9.34 -9.88 9.61
N LYS A 176 -8.87 -11.04 9.15
CA LYS A 176 -8.34 -12.12 9.99
C LYS A 176 -6.83 -12.00 10.24
N VAL A 177 -6.15 -11.14 9.48
CA VAL A 177 -4.73 -10.83 9.67
C VAL A 177 -4.52 -9.35 10.01
N PHE A 178 -3.59 -9.11 10.92
CA PHE A 178 -3.10 -7.78 11.25
C PHE A 178 -1.68 -7.60 10.68
N PHE A 179 -1.42 -6.43 10.11
CA PHE A 179 -0.10 -6.04 9.64
C PHE A 179 0.38 -4.86 10.47
N GLY A 180 1.43 -5.07 11.25
CA GLY A 180 2.14 -4.00 11.93
C GLY A 180 3.02 -3.19 10.96
N ASN A 181 3.41 -2.00 11.37
CA ASN A 181 4.39 -1.20 10.63
C ASN A 181 5.78 -1.85 10.73
N LEU A 182 6.52 -1.89 9.62
CA LEU A 182 7.96 -2.21 9.66
C LEU A 182 8.73 -0.94 9.96
N MET A 183 9.37 -0.92 11.12
CA MET A 183 10.14 0.22 11.61
C MET A 183 11.58 0.14 11.12
N GLY A 184 12.17 1.27 10.73
CA GLY A 184 13.59 1.34 10.37
C GLY A 184 14.50 1.07 11.56
N GLU A 185 15.32 0.02 11.47
CA GLU A 185 16.48 -0.26 12.33
C GLU A 185 17.72 -0.05 11.44
N ASN A 186 18.51 1.01 11.66
CA ASN A 186 19.66 1.41 10.81
C ASN A 186 19.29 1.92 9.40
N TRP A 187 18.69 3.11 9.34
CA TRP A 187 18.25 3.74 8.09
C TRP A 187 19.07 5.00 7.78
N LYS A 188 19.13 5.37 6.50
CA LYS A 188 19.67 6.63 6.02
C LYS A 188 18.71 7.22 4.99
N ILE A 189 18.41 8.52 5.13
CA ILE A 189 17.65 9.25 4.12
C ILE A 189 18.63 9.78 3.07
N SER A 190 18.32 9.53 1.82
CA SER A 190 18.98 10.16 0.66
C SER A 190 17.99 11.12 0.01
N LYS A 191 18.47 12.31 -0.39
CA LYS A 191 17.69 13.16 -1.29
C LYS A 191 17.66 12.53 -2.68
N LEU A 192 16.50 12.59 -3.34
CA LEU A 192 16.40 12.31 -4.76
C LEU A 192 17.04 13.49 -5.49
N GLU A 193 18.18 13.25 -6.13
CA GLU A 193 18.81 14.19 -7.08
C GLU A 193 18.08 14.21 -8.43
#